data_AF-A0A2A5WTM8-F1
#
_entry.id   AF-A0A2A5WTM8-F1
#
_cell.length_a   1.000
_cell.length_b   1.000
_cell.length_c   1.000
_cell.angle_alpha   90.00
_cell.angle_beta   90.00
_cell.angle_gamma   90.00
#
_symmetry.space_group_name_H-M   'P 1'
#
loop_
_entity.id
_entity.type
_entity.pdbx_description
1 polymer ?
#
loop_
_entity_poly.entity_id
_entity_poly.type
_entity_poly.pdbx_seq_one_letter_code
_entity_poly.pdbx_strand_id
1 'polypeptide(L)'
;VIFTATDADVIKTYVRLGMGIGIIAKMAYDQQLDGDLIALDASHLFAPSRTMIACRKGAFLRGYMYDFIELFAPHLTRDKVGEAVEMTRRAEVDALFAESSLPVR
;
A
#
# COMPACT_ATOMS: atom_id res chain seq x y z
N VAL A 1 16.13 -11.70 14.41
CA VAL A 1 15.52 -10.34 14.47
C VAL A 1 15.97 -9.70 15.76
N ILE A 2 16.65 -8.56 15.70
CA ILE A 2 17.23 -7.88 16.89
C ILE A 2 16.43 -6.64 17.33
N PHE A 3 15.56 -6.14 16.46
CA PHE A 3 14.67 -5.02 16.73
C PHE A 3 13.42 -5.13 15.84
N THR A 4 12.25 -4.80 16.38
CA THR A 4 10.98 -4.80 15.65
C THR A 4 10.27 -3.48 15.94
N ALA A 5 9.90 -2.75 14.90
CA ALA A 5 9.10 -1.54 15.00
C ALA A 5 8.01 -1.53 13.93
N THR A 6 6.93 -0.80 14.21
CA THR A 6 5.79 -0.63 13.32
C THR A 6 5.97 0.52 12.32
N ASP A 7 6.87 1.46 12.64
CA ASP A 7 7.09 2.68 11.88
C ASP A 7 8.51 2.67 11.26
N ALA A 8 8.59 3.01 9.98
CA ALA A 8 9.83 3.11 9.24
C ALA A 8 10.76 4.19 9.82
N ASP A 9 10.24 5.29 10.36
CA ASP A 9 11.08 6.35 10.92
C ASP A 9 11.84 5.89 12.17
N VAL A 10 11.21 5.03 12.99
CA VAL A 10 11.86 4.37 14.13
C VAL A 10 12.94 3.40 13.63
N ILE A 11 12.66 2.60 12.59
CA ILE A 11 13.65 1.70 12.00
C ILE A 11 14.87 2.50 11.49
N LYS A 12 14.64 3.57 10.71
CA LYS A 12 15.71 4.42 10.16
C LYS A 12 16.57 5.03 11.26
N THR A 13 15.95 5.49 12.36
CA THR A 13 16.67 6.03 13.52
C THR A 13 17.67 5.01 14.09
N TYR A 14 17.25 3.76 14.28
CA TYR A 14 18.14 2.73 14.82
C TYR A 14 19.22 2.26 13.84
N VAL A 15 18.94 2.28 12.53
CA VAL A 15 19.97 2.06 11.51
C VAL A 15 21.04 3.14 11.57
N ARG A 16 20.66 4.42 11.71
CA ARG A 16 21.60 5.55 11.89
C ARG A 16 22.49 5.41 13.12
N LEU A 17 21.95 4.83 14.19
CA LEU A 17 22.70 4.54 15.42
C LEU A 17 23.60 3.30 15.30
N GLY A 18 23.69 2.67 14.12
CA GLY A 18 24.55 1.52 13.88
C GLY A 18 24.03 0.20 14.47
N MET A 19 22.74 0.13 14.82
CA MET A 19 22.15 -1.10 15.38
C MET A 19 22.12 -2.25 14.38
N GLY A 20 22.03 -1.96 13.07
CA GLY A 20 22.03 -2.98 12.03
C GLY A 20 21.41 -2.50 10.71
N ILE A 21 20.89 -3.46 9.94
CA ILE A 21 20.26 -3.23 8.62
C ILE A 21 18.74 -3.14 8.80
N GLY A 22 18.12 -2.11 8.22
CA GLY A 22 16.68 -1.91 8.20
C GLY A 22 16.03 -2.47 6.93
N ILE A 23 14.89 -3.16 7.07
CA ILE A 23 14.04 -3.56 5.96
C ILE A 23 12.75 -2.74 6.05
N ILE A 24 12.51 -1.90 5.05
CA ILE A 24 11.35 -0.98 5.00
C ILE A 24 10.69 -1.03 3.61
N ALA A 25 9.45 -0.56 3.51
CA ALA A 25 8.82 -0.35 2.22
C ALA A 25 9.56 0.74 1.43
N LYS A 26 9.73 0.54 0.13
CA LYS A 26 10.44 1.48 -0.76
C LYS A 26 9.95 2.92 -0.64
N MET A 27 8.63 3.11 -0.50
CA MET A 27 7.99 4.42 -0.36
C MET A 27 8.35 5.17 0.94
N ALA A 28 8.96 4.52 1.93
CA ALA A 28 9.35 5.11 3.21
C ALA A 28 10.79 5.64 3.24
N TYR A 29 11.52 5.51 2.12
CA TYR A 29 12.83 6.12 1.89
C TYR A 29 12.69 7.27 0.91
N ASP A 30 13.22 8.42 1.28
CA ASP A 30 13.33 9.59 0.39
C ASP A 30 14.79 10.04 0.33
N GLN A 31 15.36 10.16 -0.88
CA GLN A 31 16.78 10.49 -1.03
C GLN A 31 17.15 11.88 -0.51
N GLN A 32 16.21 12.84 -0.52
CA GLN A 32 16.45 14.19 0.00
C GLN A 32 16.42 14.21 1.53
N LEU A 33 15.51 13.45 2.14
CA LEU A 33 15.34 13.40 3.61
C LEU A 33 16.27 12.39 4.29
N ASP A 34 16.58 11.28 3.63
CA ASP A 34 17.34 10.14 4.15
C ASP A 34 18.67 9.96 3.38
N GLY A 35 19.25 11.03 2.85
CA GLY A 35 20.49 11.00 2.06
C GLY A 35 21.72 10.49 2.83
N ASP A 36 21.64 10.39 4.16
CA ASP A 36 22.64 9.78 5.02
C ASP A 36 22.54 8.23 5.06
N LEU A 37 21.47 7.66 4.50
CA LEU A 37 21.23 6.23 4.38
C LEU A 37 21.35 5.76 2.93
N ILE A 38 21.90 4.56 2.74
CA ILE A 38 21.98 3.90 1.43
C ILE A 38 20.82 2.92 1.30
N ALA A 39 19.93 3.17 0.36
CA ALA A 39 18.86 2.24 0.00
C ALA A 39 19.35 1.20 -1.01
N LEU A 40 19.08 -0.08 -0.75
CA LEU A 40 19.34 -1.20 -1.66
C LEU A 40 18.01 -1.85 -2.05
N ASP A 41 17.82 -2.12 -3.34
CA ASP A 41 16.60 -2.79 -3.79
C ASP A 41 16.58 -4.26 -3.34
N ALA A 42 15.49 -4.65 -2.68
CA ALA A 42 15.25 -6.01 -2.20
C ALA A 42 14.02 -6.64 -2.87
N SER A 43 13.48 -6.04 -3.94
CA SER A 43 12.30 -6.54 -4.65
C SER A 43 12.48 -7.96 -5.21
N HIS A 44 13.72 -8.36 -5.48
CA HIS A 44 14.08 -9.70 -5.93
C HIS A 44 14.11 -10.75 -4.81
N LEU A 45 14.06 -10.32 -3.54
CA LEU A 45 14.09 -11.20 -2.36
C LEU A 45 12.70 -11.42 -1.75
N PHE A 46 11.77 -10.48 -1.95
CA PHE A 46 10.45 -10.49 -1.31
C PHE A 46 9.34 -10.34 -2.34
N ALA A 47 8.27 -11.11 -2.18
CA ALA A 47 7.05 -10.89 -2.95
C ALA A 47 6.49 -9.48 -2.67
N PRO A 48 5.91 -8.79 -3.68
CA PRO A 48 5.36 -7.46 -3.49
C PRO A 48 4.13 -7.50 -2.57
N SER A 49 4.04 -6.49 -1.70
CA SER A 49 2.85 -6.26 -0.86
C SER A 49 1.78 -5.47 -1.62
N ARG A 50 0.51 -5.81 -1.41
CA ARG A 50 -0.64 -5.10 -2.00
C ARG A 50 -1.35 -4.24 -0.95
N THR A 51 -1.36 -2.93 -1.15
CA THR A 51 -2.16 -2.00 -0.33
C THR A 51 -3.62 -2.05 -0.79
N MET A 52 -4.56 -2.14 0.15
CA MET A 52 -5.98 -2.33 -0.12
C MET A 52 -6.80 -1.22 0.54
N ILE A 53 -7.82 -0.72 -0.18
CA ILE A 53 -8.94 0.03 0.42
C ILE A 53 -10.02 -0.98 0.78
N ALA A 54 -10.59 -0.84 1.97
CA ALA A 54 -11.70 -1.67 2.44
C ALA A 54 -12.90 -0.79 2.79
N CYS A 55 -14.08 -1.19 2.31
CA CYS A 55 -15.35 -0.61 2.68
C CYS A 55 -16.20 -1.67 3.38
N ARG A 56 -17.02 -1.25 4.35
CA ARG A 56 -17.96 -2.17 4.99
C ARG A 56 -19.04 -2.57 3.97
N LYS A 57 -19.33 -3.86 3.88
CA LYS A 57 -20.41 -4.38 3.03
C LYS A 57 -21.75 -3.73 3.40
N GLY A 58 -22.51 -3.28 2.39
CA GLY A 58 -23.76 -2.56 2.58
C GLY A 58 -23.61 -1.13 3.10
N ALA A 59 -22.38 -0.59 3.18
CA ALA A 59 -22.19 0.82 3.47
C ALA A 59 -22.62 1.66 2.26
N PHE A 60 -23.41 2.69 2.52
CA PHE A 60 -23.75 3.67 1.50
C PHE A 60 -22.57 4.64 1.30
N LEU A 61 -21.84 4.45 0.19
CA LEU A 61 -20.75 5.35 -0.19
C LEU A 61 -21.32 6.67 -0.75
N ARG A 62 -20.91 7.79 -0.17
CA ARG A 62 -21.28 9.14 -0.63
C ARG A 62 -20.39 9.59 -1.78
N GLY A 63 -20.81 10.62 -2.52
CA GLY A 63 -20.05 11.17 -3.66
C GLY A 63 -18.56 11.39 -3.36
N TYR A 64 -18.25 12.13 -2.31
CA TYR A 64 -16.86 12.40 -1.89
C TYR A 64 -16.06 11.15 -1.52
N MET A 65 -16.71 10.04 -1.14
CA MET A 65 -16.01 8.79 -0.84
C MET A 65 -15.51 8.13 -2.12
N TYR A 66 -16.33 8.15 -3.18
CA TYR A 66 -15.88 7.71 -4.50
C TYR A 66 -14.74 8.58 -5.01
N ASP A 67 -14.87 9.90 -4.88
CA ASP A 67 -13.83 10.85 -5.30
C ASP A 67 -12.50 10.59 -4.57
N PHE A 68 -12.54 10.30 -3.27
CA PHE A 68 -11.36 9.92 -2.49
C PHE A 68 -10.73 8.61 -2.95
N ILE A 69 -11.55 7.58 -3.18
CA ILE A 69 -11.07 6.26 -3.62
C ILE A 69 -10.38 6.37 -4.97
N GLU A 70 -10.99 7.10 -5.92
CA GLU A 70 -10.44 7.30 -7.26
C GLU A 70 -9.18 8.18 -7.24
N LEU A 71 -9.13 9.21 -6.38
CA LEU A 71 -7.93 10.02 -6.17
C LEU A 71 -6.75 9.19 -5.62
N PHE A 72 -7.03 8.26 -4.70
CA PHE A 72 -6.00 7.38 -4.14
C PHE A 72 -5.55 6.30 -5.13
N ALA A 73 -6.52 5.71 -5.85
CA ALA A 73 -6.30 4.60 -6.76
C ALA A 73 -7.12 4.83 -8.05
N PRO A 74 -6.52 5.45 -9.10
CA PRO A 74 -7.25 5.84 -10.31
C PRO A 74 -7.92 4.72 -11.10
N HIS A 75 -7.54 3.47 -10.84
CA HIS A 75 -8.17 2.29 -11.44
C HIS A 75 -9.48 1.86 -10.74
N LEU A 76 -9.78 2.44 -9.57
CA LEU A 76 -10.99 2.21 -8.78
C LEU A 76 -12.03 3.30 -9.10
N THR A 77 -12.53 3.31 -10.33
CA THR A 77 -13.56 4.25 -10.77
C THR A 77 -14.87 4.06 -10.00
N ARG A 78 -15.68 5.13 -9.94
CA ARG A 78 -17.00 5.11 -9.31
C ARG A 78 -17.86 3.89 -9.70
N ASP A 79 -17.89 3.54 -10.98
CA ASP A 79 -18.68 2.41 -11.49
C ASP A 79 -18.17 1.07 -10.97
N LYS A 80 -16.84 0.84 -11.05
CA LYS A 80 -16.21 -0.39 -10.54
C LYS A 80 -16.38 -0.56 -9.03
N VAL A 81 -16.24 0.54 -8.28
CA VAL A 81 -16.43 0.54 -6.83
C VAL A 81 -17.89 0.28 -6.49
N GLY A 82 -18.83 0.89 -7.23
CA GLY A 82 -20.26 0.63 -7.10
C GLY A 82 -20.60 -0.85 -7.30
N GLU A 83 -20.11 -1.45 -8.39
CA GLU A 83 -20.27 -2.88 -8.66
C GLU A 83 -19.68 -3.75 -7.53
N ALA A 84 -18.46 -3.44 -7.08
CA ALA A 84 -17.79 -4.17 -6.01
C ALA A 84 -18.51 -4.12 -4.65
N VAL A 85 -19.25 -3.03 -4.38
CA VAL A 85 -20.00 -2.86 -3.11
C VAL A 85 -21.28 -3.71 -3.10
N GLU A 86 -21.91 -3.92 -4.26
CA GLU A 86 -23.08 -4.79 -4.41
C GLU A 86 -22.72 -6.28 -4.37
N MET A 87 -21.47 -6.63 -4.69
CA MET A 87 -20.98 -8.01 -4.64
C MET A 87 -20.99 -8.57 -3.21
N THR A 88 -21.37 -9.84 -3.11
CA THR A 88 -21.57 -10.48 -1.80
C THR A 88 -20.40 -11.33 -1.35
N ARG A 89 -19.64 -11.87 -2.30
CA ARG A 89 -18.53 -12.79 -2.07
C ARG A 89 -17.21 -12.13 -2.43
N ARG A 90 -16.20 -12.36 -1.60
CA ARG A 90 -14.85 -11.82 -1.83
C ARG A 90 -14.25 -12.27 -3.17
N ALA A 91 -14.52 -13.51 -3.57
CA ALA A 91 -14.06 -14.06 -4.85
C ALA A 91 -14.61 -13.31 -6.08
N GLU A 92 -15.83 -12.75 -6.00
CA GLU A 92 -16.41 -11.95 -7.10
C GLU A 92 -15.65 -10.64 -7.25
N VAL A 93 -15.34 -9.99 -6.12
CA VAL A 93 -14.54 -8.77 -6.09
C VAL A 93 -13.12 -9.02 -6.60
N ASP A 94 -12.48 -10.11 -6.18
CA ASP A 94 -11.14 -10.44 -6.65
C ASP A 94 -11.12 -10.74 -8.16
N ALA A 95 -12.17 -11.35 -8.71
CA ALA A 95 -12.32 -11.56 -10.15
C ALA A 95 -12.53 -10.25 -10.92
N LEU A 96 -13.34 -9.31 -10.39
CA LEU A 96 -13.55 -7.99 -10.99
C LEU A 96 -12.25 -7.20 -11.17
N PHE A 97 -11.29 -7.39 -10.25
CA PHE A 97 -9.99 -6.71 -10.28
C PHE A 97 -8.83 -7.59 -10.79
N ALA A 98 -9.09 -8.79 -11.31
CA ALA A 98 -8.04 -9.73 -11.71
C ALA A 98 -7.17 -9.21 -12.87
N GLU A 99 -7.78 -8.51 -13.82
CA GLU A 99 -7.09 -7.95 -15.00
C GLU A 99 -6.61 -6.50 -14.81
N SER A 100 -6.78 -5.93 -13.61
CA SER A 100 -6.37 -4.56 -13.35
C SER A 100 -4.86 -4.50 -13.11
N SER A 101 -4.12 -3.81 -14.00
CA SER A 101 -2.71 -3.51 -13.77
C SER A 101 -2.58 -2.57 -12.57
N LEU A 102 -2.00 -3.07 -11.48
CA LEU A 102 -1.79 -2.27 -10.27
C LEU A 102 -0.55 -1.38 -10.44
N PRO A 103 -0.60 -0.11 -10.01
CA PRO A 103 0.56 0.76 -10.03
C PRO A 103 1.63 0.25 -9.06
N VAL A 104 2.87 0.19 -9.53
CA VAL A 104 4.06 -0.07 -8.69
C VAL A 104 4.76 1.27 -8.47
N ARG A 105 5.01 1.65 -7.22
CA ARG A 105 5.75 2.86 -6.83
C ARG A 105 7.05 2.46 -6.14
#